data_AF-A0A7H8R7Y0-F1
#
_entry.id   AF-A0A7H8R7Y0-F1
#
_cell.length_a   1.000
_cell.length_b   1.000
_cell.length_c   1.000
_cell.angle_alpha   90.00
_cell.angle_beta   90.00
_cell.angle_gamma   90.00
#
_symmetry.space_group_name_H-M   'P 1'
#
loop_
_entity.id
_entity.type
_entity.pdbx_description
1 polymer ?
#
loop_
_entity_poly.entity_id
_entity_poly.type
_entity_poly.pdbx_seq_one_letter_code
_entity_poly.pdbx_strand_id
1 'polypeptide(L)'
;MASTNDRFAIKSQTDAIKRQIAESLWGPQPIVKRFSNGERSRELNFDAYFRFYDSSYARFHNRQGTMWAQTCQQNLWIVEQIRNNRTRENIRDMMARGNPACSPDSSIDLAAQLLLMLKFDANPLNAISGTTKIMWTHGTVKSSIDKHFSHEPETTEACVFLDQDFTGHNIEQIAGIKIVWTDNLADHLRLVERDTKVAIFHHVTFLECQEK
;
A
#
# COMPACT_ATOMS: atom_id res chain seq x y z
N MET A 1 25.40 27.10 3.65
CA MET A 1 24.52 26.84 2.51
C MET A 1 23.98 25.43 2.67
N ALA A 2 22.64 25.31 2.71
CA ALA A 2 21.89 24.26 3.38
C ALA A 2 22.10 22.85 2.79
N SER A 3 22.40 21.86 3.63
CA SER A 3 22.03 20.46 3.41
C SER A 3 22.38 19.60 4.63
N THR A 4 21.50 19.54 5.62
CA THR A 4 21.58 18.51 6.67
C THR A 4 20.23 18.18 7.32
N ASN A 5 19.10 18.66 6.77
CA ASN A 5 17.79 18.55 7.44
C ASN A 5 16.81 17.52 6.84
N ASP A 6 17.18 16.79 5.79
CA ASP A 6 16.31 15.78 5.17
C ASP A 6 16.55 14.35 5.69
N ARG A 7 17.25 14.21 6.80
CA ARG A 7 17.59 12.91 7.37
C ARG A 7 16.64 12.57 8.52
N PHE A 8 15.70 11.70 8.18
CA PHE A 8 14.95 10.85 9.10
C PHE A 8 14.01 11.58 10.07
N ALA A 9 12.78 11.85 9.61
CA ALA A 9 11.55 11.37 10.23
C ALA A 9 10.38 12.28 9.82
N ILE A 10 9.43 11.72 9.08
CA ILE A 10 8.12 12.34 8.82
C ILE A 10 7.29 12.42 10.12
N LYS A 11 7.79 11.86 11.23
CA LYS A 11 7.23 12.01 12.59
C LYS A 11 7.02 13.46 13.05
N SER A 12 7.56 14.49 12.37
CA SER A 12 7.29 15.91 12.67
C SER A 12 6.75 16.73 11.48
N GLN A 13 6.21 16.10 10.43
CA GLN A 13 5.62 16.85 9.34
C GLN A 13 4.25 17.43 9.73
N THR A 14 4.09 18.74 9.55
CA THR A 14 2.81 19.44 9.68
C THR A 14 1.78 18.86 8.72
N ASP A 15 0.50 18.92 9.07
CA ASP A 15 -0.60 18.37 8.25
C ASP A 15 -0.65 18.91 6.81
N ALA A 16 -0.13 20.13 6.59
CA ALA A 16 0.05 20.70 5.26
C ALA A 16 1.00 19.88 4.36
N ILE A 17 2.11 19.39 4.91
CA ILE A 17 3.09 18.59 4.15
C ILE A 17 2.54 17.20 3.89
N LYS A 18 1.91 16.59 4.89
CA LYS A 18 1.20 15.31 4.74
C LYS A 18 0.18 15.38 3.59
N ARG A 19 -0.60 16.45 3.53
CA ARG A 19 -1.56 16.69 2.45
C ARG A 19 -0.89 16.84 1.09
N GLN A 20 0.19 17.60 0.99
CA GLN A 20 0.95 17.76 -0.27
C GLN A 20 1.52 16.42 -0.77
N ILE A 21 2.01 15.57 0.13
CA ILE A 21 2.48 14.22 -0.22
C ILE A 21 1.31 13.38 -0.74
N ALA A 22 0.18 13.36 -0.03
CA ALA A 22 -1.01 12.63 -0.48
C ALA A 22 -1.50 13.11 -1.85
N GLU A 23 -1.49 14.42 -2.10
CA GLU A 23 -1.83 15.01 -3.40
C GLU A 23 -0.85 14.62 -4.52
N SER A 24 0.44 14.48 -4.19
CA SER A 24 1.44 14.01 -5.14
C SER A 24 1.22 12.53 -5.51
N LEU A 25 0.79 11.72 -4.54
CA LEU A 25 0.54 10.29 -4.73
C LEU A 25 -0.75 10.03 -5.51
N TRP A 26 -1.87 10.59 -5.07
CA TRP A 26 -3.22 10.22 -5.56
C TRP A 26 -3.93 11.34 -6.35
N GLY A 27 -3.35 12.54 -6.41
CA GLY A 27 -3.96 13.72 -7.02
C GLY A 27 -4.80 14.54 -6.04
N PRO A 28 -5.56 15.53 -6.52
CA PRO A 28 -6.39 16.37 -5.67
C PRO A 28 -7.33 15.53 -4.80
N GLN A 29 -7.36 15.82 -3.51
CA GLN A 29 -8.13 15.04 -2.54
C GLN A 29 -9.63 15.29 -2.68
N PRO A 30 -10.48 14.25 -2.68
CA PRO A 30 -11.92 14.40 -2.79
C PRO A 30 -12.49 15.15 -1.58
N ILE A 31 -13.52 15.97 -1.83
CA ILE A 31 -14.34 16.56 -0.76
C ILE A 31 -15.39 15.53 -0.37
N VAL A 32 -15.04 14.65 0.56
CA VAL A 32 -15.97 13.63 1.07
C VAL A 32 -16.89 14.29 2.11
N LYS A 33 -18.20 14.24 1.89
CA LYS A 33 -19.21 14.69 2.89
C LYS A 33 -19.65 13.56 3.81
N ARG A 34 -19.52 12.32 3.34
CA ARG A 34 -19.85 11.09 4.03
C ARG A 34 -18.99 9.98 3.44
N PHE A 35 -18.22 9.32 4.29
CA PHE A 35 -17.40 8.18 3.92
C PHE A 35 -18.27 6.95 3.62
N SER A 36 -17.71 5.99 2.91
CA SER A 36 -18.34 4.69 2.64
C SER A 36 -18.65 3.88 3.92
N ASN A 37 -17.95 4.14 5.03
CA ASN A 37 -18.26 3.59 6.35
C ASN A 37 -19.44 4.30 7.06
N GLY A 38 -20.03 5.33 6.44
CA GLY A 38 -21.14 6.11 6.97
C GLY A 38 -20.75 7.30 7.85
N GLU A 39 -19.47 7.44 8.21
CA GLU A 39 -18.99 8.55 9.03
C GLU A 39 -19.05 9.88 8.28
N ARG A 40 -19.36 10.95 9.02
CA ARG A 40 -19.38 12.32 8.50
C ARG A 40 -18.09 13.01 8.91
N SER A 41 -17.20 13.23 7.96
CA SER A 41 -16.11 14.20 8.09
C SER A 41 -16.19 15.17 6.93
N ARG A 42 -15.66 16.39 7.14
CA ARG A 42 -15.46 17.37 6.07
C ARG A 42 -14.06 17.26 5.45
N GLU A 43 -13.16 16.53 6.10
CA GLU A 43 -11.76 16.43 5.74
C GLU A 43 -11.27 14.98 5.84
N LEU A 44 -10.38 14.62 4.92
CA LEU A 44 -9.68 13.36 4.95
C LEU A 44 -8.59 13.38 6.03
N ASN A 45 -8.71 12.51 7.03
CA ASN A 45 -7.63 12.28 7.98
C ASN A 45 -6.66 11.22 7.41
N PHE A 46 -5.39 11.61 7.23
CA PHE A 46 -4.33 10.75 6.71
C PHE A 46 -3.44 10.12 7.78
N ASP A 47 -3.73 10.26 9.08
CA ASP A 47 -2.86 9.78 10.16
C ASP A 47 -2.68 8.26 10.14
N ALA A 48 -3.73 7.50 9.80
CA ALA A 48 -3.59 6.06 9.60
C ALA A 48 -2.61 5.77 8.46
N TYR A 49 -2.75 6.45 7.32
CA TYR A 49 -1.85 6.30 6.18
C TYR A 49 -0.41 6.70 6.51
N PHE A 50 -0.18 7.81 7.21
CA PHE A 50 1.18 8.25 7.54
C PHE A 50 1.85 7.36 8.59
N ARG A 51 1.08 6.71 9.48
CA ARG A 51 1.63 5.63 10.32
C ARG A 51 2.09 4.44 9.48
N PHE A 52 1.32 4.06 8.46
CA PHE A 52 1.73 3.04 7.49
C PHE A 52 2.96 3.48 6.67
N TYR A 53 3.00 4.74 6.24
CA TYR A 53 4.10 5.34 5.50
C TYR A 53 5.41 5.20 6.29
N ASP A 54 5.43 5.70 7.54
CA ASP A 54 6.60 5.63 8.42
C ASP A 54 7.04 4.19 8.68
N SER A 55 6.08 3.29 8.93
CA SER A 55 6.35 1.88 9.18
C SER A 55 6.94 1.18 7.96
N SER A 56 6.46 1.53 6.76
CA SER A 56 6.95 1.01 5.49
C SER A 56 8.40 1.44 5.26
N TYR A 57 8.71 2.73 5.42
CA TYR A 57 10.08 3.24 5.30
C TYR A 57 11.03 2.56 6.29
N ALA A 58 10.67 2.48 7.57
CA ALA A 58 11.50 1.85 8.59
C ALA A 58 11.80 0.38 8.24
N ARG A 59 10.81 -0.36 7.73
CA ARG A 59 10.98 -1.77 7.34
C ARG A 59 11.92 -1.94 6.16
N PHE A 60 11.84 -1.09 5.14
CA PHE A 60 12.74 -1.16 3.98
C PHE A 60 14.16 -0.70 4.32
N HIS A 61 14.29 0.35 5.14
CA HIS A 61 15.58 0.82 5.65
C HIS A 61 16.31 -0.26 6.47
N ASN A 62 15.58 -1.04 7.28
CA ASN A 62 16.18 -2.08 8.12
C ASN A 62 16.47 -3.40 7.39
N ARG A 63 15.95 -3.60 6.16
CA ARG A 63 16.07 -4.87 5.43
C ARG A 63 17.25 -4.96 4.47
N GLN A 64 17.80 -3.84 4.01
CA GLN A 64 18.87 -3.83 3.01
C GLN A 64 19.83 -2.65 3.24
N GLY A 65 21.09 -2.81 2.80
CA GLY A 65 22.05 -1.71 2.73
C GLY A 65 21.53 -0.51 1.92
N THR A 66 22.29 0.58 1.96
CA THR A 66 21.98 1.93 1.43
C THR A 66 20.92 1.97 0.33
N MET A 67 19.70 2.41 0.68
CA MET A 67 18.61 2.63 -0.28
C MET A 67 18.95 3.79 -1.23
N TRP A 68 18.48 3.71 -2.49
CA TRP A 68 18.62 4.80 -3.48
C TRP A 68 17.76 6.00 -3.11
N ALA A 69 16.48 5.76 -2.80
CA ALA A 69 15.54 6.81 -2.42
C ALA A 69 15.62 7.10 -0.90
N GLN A 70 16.55 7.95 -0.51
CA GLN A 70 16.72 8.41 0.88
C GLN A 70 15.82 9.61 1.20
N THR A 71 15.23 10.22 0.18
CA THR A 71 14.39 11.44 0.30
C THR A 71 12.97 11.18 -0.19
N CYS A 72 12.02 11.99 0.31
CA CYS A 72 10.64 11.97 -0.17
C CYS A 72 10.57 12.29 -1.67
N GLN A 73 11.37 13.25 -2.15
CA GLN A 73 11.42 13.66 -3.57
C GLN A 73 11.82 12.52 -4.51
N GLN A 74 12.83 11.72 -4.14
CA GLN A 74 13.24 10.55 -4.92
C GLN A 74 12.12 9.50 -5.01
N ASN A 75 11.40 9.26 -3.92
CA ASN A 75 10.28 8.33 -3.92
C ASN A 75 9.11 8.84 -4.78
N LEU A 76 8.79 10.13 -4.70
CA LEU A 76 7.76 10.74 -5.54
C LEU A 76 8.12 10.70 -7.04
N TRP A 77 9.41 10.84 -7.37
CA TRP A 77 9.87 10.66 -8.75
C TRP A 77 9.62 9.23 -9.26
N ILE A 78 9.87 8.20 -8.44
CA ILE A 78 9.56 6.80 -8.80
C ILE A 78 8.05 6.62 -8.97
N VAL A 79 7.24 7.17 -8.06
CA VAL A 79 5.78 7.15 -8.15
C VAL A 79 5.29 7.76 -9.46
N GLU A 80 5.87 8.88 -9.88
CA GLU A 80 5.54 9.51 -11.16
C GLU A 80 5.85 8.57 -12.34
N GLN A 81 6.99 7.87 -12.32
CA GLN A 81 7.31 6.89 -13.37
C GLN A 81 6.33 5.71 -13.39
N ILE A 82 5.90 5.24 -12.21
CA ILE A 82 4.89 4.19 -12.09
C ILE A 82 3.54 4.66 -12.66
N ARG A 83 3.11 5.88 -12.33
CA ARG A 83 1.86 6.48 -12.84
C ARG A 83 1.87 6.67 -14.35
N ASN A 84 3.03 6.95 -14.94
CA ASN A 84 3.24 7.00 -16.39
C ASN A 84 3.33 5.61 -17.04
N ASN A 85 2.95 4.55 -16.33
CA ASN A 85 2.92 3.16 -16.80
C ASN A 85 4.26 2.65 -17.35
N ARG A 86 5.38 3.13 -16.80
CA ARG A 86 6.71 2.63 -17.16
C ARG A 86 6.92 1.22 -16.61
N THR A 87 7.73 0.43 -17.32
CA THR A 87 8.11 -0.91 -16.85
C THR A 87 9.15 -0.84 -15.73
N ARG A 88 9.20 -1.88 -14.91
CA ARG A 88 10.18 -2.01 -13.82
C ARG A 88 11.62 -1.84 -14.32
N GLU A 89 11.93 -2.45 -15.46
CA GLU A 89 13.25 -2.41 -16.08
C GLU A 89 13.61 -0.98 -16.51
N ASN A 90 12.66 -0.25 -17.11
CA ASN A 90 12.92 1.14 -17.48
C ASN A 90 13.21 2.01 -16.27
N ILE A 91 12.44 1.85 -15.19
CA ILE A 91 12.67 2.61 -13.94
C ILE A 91 14.04 2.22 -13.34
N ARG A 92 14.38 0.93 -13.34
CA ARG A 92 15.68 0.41 -12.90
C ARG A 92 16.83 1.04 -13.67
N ASP A 93 16.76 1.06 -15.00
CA ASP A 93 17.79 1.61 -15.88
C ASP A 93 17.96 3.13 -15.68
N MET A 94 16.85 3.84 -15.46
CA MET A 94 16.90 5.28 -15.17
C MET A 94 17.61 5.56 -13.83
N MET A 95 17.40 4.72 -12.80
CA MET A 95 18.10 4.87 -11.51
C MET A 95 19.56 4.46 -11.58
N ALA A 96 19.89 3.37 -12.30
CA ALA A 96 21.25 2.88 -12.46
C ALA A 96 22.16 3.92 -13.14
N ARG A 97 21.62 4.71 -14.08
CA ARG A 97 22.33 5.84 -14.70
C ARG A 97 22.70 6.96 -13.70
N GLY A 98 21.93 7.12 -12.62
CA GLY A 98 22.17 8.15 -11.61
C GLY A 98 23.05 7.70 -10.44
N ASN A 99 22.96 6.43 -10.02
CA ASN A 99 23.79 5.87 -8.97
C ASN A 99 23.83 4.32 -9.03
N PRO A 100 24.90 3.71 -9.58
CA PRO A 100 24.98 2.27 -9.80
C PRO A 100 25.23 1.43 -8.53
N ALA A 101 25.48 2.06 -7.37
CA ALA A 101 25.84 1.35 -6.13
C ALA A 101 24.66 0.97 -5.22
N CYS A 102 23.46 1.52 -5.46
CA CYS A 102 22.27 1.24 -4.66
C CYS A 102 21.37 0.22 -5.33
N SER A 103 20.77 -0.69 -4.55
CA SER A 103 19.74 -1.60 -5.04
C SER A 103 18.48 -0.82 -5.42
N PRO A 104 18.12 -0.71 -6.71
CA PRO A 104 16.96 0.05 -7.18
C PRO A 104 15.64 -0.64 -6.79
N ASP A 105 15.66 -1.97 -6.65
CA ASP A 105 14.46 -2.78 -6.50
C ASP A 105 13.69 -2.47 -5.22
N SER A 106 14.38 -2.25 -4.11
CA SER A 106 13.75 -1.90 -2.82
C SER A 106 13.09 -0.52 -2.84
N SER A 107 13.65 0.42 -3.59
CA SER A 107 13.06 1.76 -3.73
C SER A 107 11.83 1.71 -4.65
N ILE A 108 11.86 0.90 -5.70
CA ILE A 108 10.71 0.64 -6.57
C ILE A 108 9.57 -0.03 -5.78
N ASP A 109 9.87 -1.08 -5.01
CA ASP A 109 8.88 -1.81 -4.22
C ASP A 109 8.26 -0.92 -3.14
N LEU A 110 9.09 -0.10 -2.46
CA LEU A 110 8.59 0.88 -1.50
C LEU A 110 7.67 1.91 -2.17
N ALA A 111 8.10 2.52 -3.28
CA ALA A 111 7.29 3.54 -3.97
C ALA A 111 5.95 2.97 -4.43
N ALA A 112 5.93 1.76 -5.00
CA ALA A 112 4.70 1.06 -5.38
C ALA A 112 3.82 0.77 -4.15
N GLN A 113 4.42 0.33 -3.04
CA GLN A 113 3.69 0.06 -1.80
C GLN A 113 3.05 1.32 -1.20
N LEU A 114 3.75 2.45 -1.21
CA LEU A 114 3.23 3.71 -0.69
C LEU A 114 2.10 4.27 -1.56
N LEU A 115 2.22 4.09 -2.88
CA LEU A 115 1.22 4.52 -3.85
C LEU A 115 -0.06 3.67 -3.78
N LEU A 116 0.07 2.36 -3.64
CA LEU A 116 -1.03 1.42 -3.85
C LEU A 116 -1.54 0.74 -2.58
N MET A 117 -0.84 0.89 -1.46
CA MET A 117 -1.10 0.16 -0.21
C MET A 117 -1.13 -1.37 -0.41
N LEU A 118 -0.32 -1.84 -1.34
CA LEU A 118 -0.10 -3.25 -1.66
C LEU A 118 1.35 -3.59 -1.30
N LYS A 119 1.57 -4.75 -0.67
CA LYS A 119 2.93 -5.22 -0.40
C LYS A 119 3.49 -5.88 -1.65
N PHE A 120 4.65 -5.39 -2.08
CA PHE A 120 5.39 -5.94 -3.21
C PHE A 120 6.64 -6.67 -2.73
N ASP A 121 7.06 -7.67 -3.50
CA ASP A 121 8.38 -8.29 -3.35
C ASP A 121 8.87 -8.75 -4.71
N ALA A 122 9.98 -8.18 -5.17
CA ALA A 122 10.63 -8.67 -6.37
C ALA A 122 11.35 -10.02 -6.13
N ASN A 123 11.63 -10.39 -4.88
CA ASN A 123 12.35 -11.61 -4.57
C ASN A 123 11.42 -12.69 -3.96
N PRO A 124 11.13 -13.78 -4.69
CA PRO A 124 10.26 -14.84 -4.18
C PRO A 124 10.82 -15.54 -2.94
N LEU A 125 12.14 -15.49 -2.71
CA LEU A 125 12.79 -16.07 -1.54
C LEU A 125 12.49 -15.31 -0.24
N ASN A 126 11.99 -14.07 -0.34
CA ASN A 126 11.64 -13.23 0.79
C ASN A 126 10.17 -13.34 1.22
N ALA A 127 9.41 -14.29 0.64
CA ALA A 127 8.03 -14.56 1.00
C ALA A 127 7.94 -15.04 2.46
N ILE A 128 7.71 -14.10 3.37
CA ILE A 128 7.42 -14.40 4.77
C ILE A 128 5.99 -14.89 4.85
N SER A 129 5.82 -16.05 5.49
CA SER A 129 4.53 -16.67 5.74
C SER A 129 3.56 -15.71 6.44
N GLY A 130 2.35 -15.57 5.90
CA GLY A 130 1.23 -14.86 6.54
C GLY A 130 0.81 -13.51 5.95
N THR A 131 1.48 -13.01 4.90
CA THR A 131 1.08 -11.76 4.24
C THR A 131 1.14 -11.92 2.73
N THR A 132 0.07 -11.53 2.02
CA THR A 132 0.03 -11.57 0.55
C THR A 132 0.99 -10.55 -0.02
N LYS A 133 1.87 -10.99 -0.92
CA LYS A 133 2.76 -10.09 -1.65
C LYS A 133 2.53 -10.24 -3.14
N ILE A 134 2.47 -9.11 -3.83
CA ILE A 134 2.39 -9.08 -5.30
C ILE A 134 3.80 -9.23 -5.86
N MET A 135 3.97 -10.26 -6.70
CA MET A 135 5.22 -10.53 -7.39
C MET A 135 5.34 -9.66 -8.64
N TRP A 136 5.97 -8.49 -8.49
CA TRP A 136 6.27 -7.58 -9.61
C TRP A 136 7.75 -7.68 -9.99
N THR A 137 8.09 -8.72 -10.76
CA THR A 137 9.47 -8.98 -11.19
C THR A 137 9.83 -8.32 -12.52
N HIS A 138 8.85 -8.12 -13.39
CA HIS A 138 9.04 -7.54 -14.72
C HIS A 138 7.80 -6.77 -15.22
N GLY A 139 7.97 -5.94 -16.25
CA GLY A 139 6.88 -5.24 -16.91
C GLY A 139 6.27 -4.12 -16.06
N THR A 140 5.02 -3.76 -16.33
CA THR A 140 4.31 -2.68 -15.61
C THR A 140 3.75 -3.16 -14.28
N VAL A 141 3.62 -2.27 -13.29
CA VAL A 141 2.95 -2.64 -12.03
C VAL A 141 1.51 -3.07 -12.27
N LYS A 142 0.84 -2.43 -13.23
CA LYS A 142 -0.55 -2.72 -13.61
C LYS A 142 -0.71 -4.17 -14.05
N SER A 143 0.14 -4.65 -14.96
CA SER A 143 0.08 -6.05 -15.41
C SER A 143 0.28 -7.06 -14.28
N SER A 144 1.10 -6.74 -13.28
CA SER A 144 1.30 -7.62 -12.12
C SER A 144 0.11 -7.61 -11.16
N ILE A 145 -0.53 -6.45 -10.97
CA ILE A 145 -1.76 -6.31 -10.20
C ILE A 145 -2.90 -7.05 -10.90
N ASP A 146 -3.10 -6.81 -12.20
CA ASP A 146 -4.10 -7.48 -13.01
C ASP A 146 -3.91 -9.00 -12.88
N LYS A 147 -2.70 -9.52 -13.11
CA LYS A 147 -2.41 -10.95 -12.93
C LYS A 147 -2.74 -11.48 -11.52
N HIS A 148 -2.58 -10.68 -10.48
CA HIS A 148 -2.85 -11.08 -9.10
C HIS A 148 -4.36 -11.14 -8.80
N PHE A 149 -5.13 -10.17 -9.30
CA PHE A 149 -6.57 -10.04 -9.01
C PHE A 149 -7.47 -10.62 -10.11
N SER A 150 -6.95 -10.98 -11.29
CA SER A 150 -7.70 -11.60 -12.39
C SER A 150 -8.05 -13.07 -12.17
N HIS A 151 -7.70 -13.66 -11.02
CA HIS A 151 -8.26 -14.97 -10.70
C HIS A 151 -9.75 -14.79 -10.41
N GLU A 152 -10.59 -15.37 -11.25
CA GLU A 152 -12.00 -15.52 -10.91
C GLU A 152 -12.07 -16.25 -9.57
N PRO A 153 -12.85 -15.75 -8.60
CA PRO A 153 -13.09 -16.52 -7.40
C PRO A 153 -13.63 -17.88 -7.84
N GLU A 154 -13.02 -18.96 -7.35
CA GLU A 154 -13.59 -20.32 -7.41
C GLU A 154 -14.83 -20.38 -6.52
N THR A 155 -15.79 -19.49 -6.76
CA THR A 155 -17.13 -19.57 -6.21
C THR A 155 -17.77 -20.76 -6.91
N THR A 156 -17.86 -21.87 -6.19
CA THR A 156 -18.89 -22.89 -6.44
C THR A 156 -20.22 -22.15 -6.67
N GLU A 157 -20.94 -22.55 -7.72
CA GLU A 157 -22.05 -21.85 -8.41
C GLU A 157 -23.25 -21.38 -7.55
N ALA A 158 -23.17 -21.44 -6.22
CA ALA A 158 -24.17 -20.87 -5.33
C ALA A 158 -23.85 -19.40 -5.05
N CYS A 159 -24.71 -18.51 -5.53
CA CYS A 159 -24.81 -17.15 -5.00
C CYS A 159 -25.16 -17.26 -3.50
N VAL A 160 -24.16 -17.15 -2.62
CA VAL A 160 -24.37 -17.16 -1.18
C VAL A 160 -24.91 -15.79 -0.79
N PHE A 161 -26.22 -15.69 -0.61
CA PHE A 161 -26.82 -14.53 0.03
C PHE A 161 -26.44 -14.54 1.50
N LEU A 162 -25.63 -13.57 1.90
CA LEU A 162 -25.32 -13.33 3.31
C LEU A 162 -26.52 -12.65 3.96
N ASP A 163 -27.02 -13.22 5.05
CA ASP A 163 -28.14 -12.65 5.81
C ASP A 163 -27.72 -11.32 6.47
N GLN A 164 -28.69 -10.51 6.88
CA GLN A 164 -28.47 -9.28 7.65
C GLN A 164 -27.73 -9.55 8.97
N ASP A 165 -27.84 -10.76 9.51
CA ASP A 165 -27.10 -11.21 10.69
C ASP A 165 -25.62 -11.51 10.39
N PHE A 166 -25.18 -11.45 9.13
CA PHE A 166 -23.76 -11.56 8.77
C PHE A 166 -23.02 -10.24 9.07
N THR A 167 -22.88 -9.94 10.35
CA THR A 167 -22.17 -8.76 10.85
C THR A 167 -20.80 -9.15 11.40
N GLY A 168 -19.86 -8.20 11.45
CA GLY A 168 -18.55 -8.44 12.08
C GLY A 168 -18.66 -8.96 13.51
N HIS A 169 -19.63 -8.46 14.28
CA HIS A 169 -19.89 -8.95 15.64
C HIS A 169 -20.29 -10.42 15.66
N ASN A 170 -21.20 -10.83 14.77
CA ASN A 170 -21.66 -12.22 14.70
C ASN A 170 -20.59 -13.15 14.11
N ILE A 171 -19.72 -12.67 13.22
CA ILE A 171 -18.55 -13.43 12.75
C ILE A 171 -17.61 -13.74 13.93
N GLU A 172 -17.36 -12.77 14.82
CA GLU A 172 -16.51 -13.01 16.00
C GLU A 172 -17.21 -13.89 17.06
N GLN A 173 -18.48 -13.63 17.36
CA GLN A 173 -19.19 -14.31 18.45
C GLN A 173 -19.67 -15.72 18.08
N ILE A 174 -20.15 -15.91 16.84
CA ILE A 174 -20.82 -17.15 16.42
C ILE A 174 -19.83 -18.05 15.67
N ALA A 175 -19.09 -17.49 14.72
CA ALA A 175 -18.12 -18.27 13.94
C ALA A 175 -16.75 -18.40 14.62
N GLY A 176 -16.49 -17.63 15.68
CA GLY A 176 -15.20 -17.63 16.39
C GLY A 176 -14.04 -17.07 15.56
N ILE A 177 -14.33 -16.40 14.44
CA ILE A 177 -13.35 -15.82 13.53
C ILE A 177 -13.06 -14.40 13.99
N LYS A 178 -11.83 -14.10 14.41
CA LYS A 178 -11.46 -12.77 14.92
C LYS A 178 -11.19 -11.79 13.78
N ILE A 179 -11.51 -10.52 13.99
CA ILE A 179 -11.14 -9.47 13.04
C ILE A 179 -9.72 -8.97 13.35
N VAL A 180 -8.87 -8.90 12.32
CA VAL A 180 -7.56 -8.24 12.40
C VAL A 180 -7.43 -7.16 11.36
N TRP A 181 -6.78 -6.06 11.72
CA TRP A 181 -6.56 -4.94 10.81
C TRP A 181 -5.33 -5.16 9.93
N THR A 182 -5.43 -4.84 8.65
CA THR A 182 -4.31 -4.90 7.71
C THR A 182 -4.11 -3.58 6.97
N ASP A 183 -2.84 -3.19 6.80
CA ASP A 183 -2.45 -2.08 5.91
C ASP A 183 -2.25 -2.53 4.45
N ASN A 184 -2.37 -3.83 4.17
CA ASN A 184 -2.17 -4.41 2.84
C ASN A 184 -3.52 -4.75 2.22
N LEU A 185 -3.88 -4.04 1.15
CA LEU A 185 -5.18 -4.24 0.49
C LEU A 185 -5.35 -5.66 -0.06
N ALA A 186 -4.26 -6.32 -0.51
CA ALA A 186 -4.30 -7.70 -0.98
C ALA A 186 -4.63 -8.74 0.11
N ASP A 187 -4.55 -8.37 1.40
CA ASP A 187 -4.98 -9.23 2.50
C ASP A 187 -6.45 -8.98 2.90
N HIS A 188 -7.14 -8.05 2.26
CA HIS A 188 -8.53 -7.76 2.63
C HIS A 188 -9.43 -8.98 2.44
N LEU A 189 -10.21 -9.31 3.47
CA LEU A 189 -11.08 -10.48 3.59
C LEU A 189 -10.35 -11.83 3.54
N ARG A 190 -9.00 -11.83 3.59
CA ARG A 190 -8.23 -13.06 3.65
C ARG A 190 -8.35 -13.69 5.02
N LEU A 191 -8.63 -14.99 5.04
CA LEU A 191 -8.51 -15.82 6.22
C LEU A 191 -7.03 -16.13 6.50
N VAL A 192 -6.61 -15.89 7.74
CA VAL A 192 -5.24 -16.07 8.22
C VAL A 192 -5.25 -16.87 9.53
N GLU A 193 -4.06 -17.35 9.94
CA GLU A 193 -3.90 -18.15 11.14
C GLU A 193 -4.86 -19.35 11.20
N ARG A 194 -4.79 -20.23 10.19
CA ARG A 194 -5.65 -21.44 10.07
C ARG A 194 -7.14 -21.09 10.10
N ASP A 195 -7.51 -20.05 9.35
CA ASP A 195 -8.89 -19.60 9.17
C ASP A 195 -9.61 -19.15 10.45
N THR A 196 -8.84 -18.81 11.50
CA THR A 196 -9.38 -18.29 12.76
C THR A 196 -9.45 -16.77 12.80
N LYS A 197 -8.88 -16.09 11.80
CA LYS A 197 -8.88 -14.62 11.72
C LYS A 197 -9.14 -14.16 10.30
N VAL A 198 -9.90 -13.08 10.17
CA VAL A 198 -10.14 -12.38 8.90
C VAL A 198 -9.46 -11.02 8.92
N ALA A 199 -8.70 -10.73 7.87
CA ALA A 199 -8.01 -9.46 7.73
C ALA A 199 -8.91 -8.38 7.08
N ILE A 200 -9.08 -7.24 7.74
CA ILE A 200 -9.88 -6.11 7.25
C ILE A 200 -8.96 -4.93 6.96
N PHE A 201 -9.01 -4.43 5.73
CA PHE A 201 -8.28 -3.25 5.32
C PHE A 201 -9.01 -2.00 5.83
N HIS A 202 -8.30 -1.12 6.52
CA HIS A 202 -8.92 -0.05 7.31
C HIS A 202 -8.60 1.37 6.86
N HIS A 203 -7.85 1.54 5.76
CA HIS A 203 -7.51 2.88 5.26
C HIS A 203 -8.63 3.43 4.38
N VAL A 204 -9.75 3.80 5.01
CA VAL A 204 -10.93 4.36 4.33
C VAL A 204 -10.54 5.58 3.49
N THR A 205 -9.75 6.49 4.05
CA THR A 205 -9.22 7.66 3.33
C THR A 205 -8.53 7.31 2.01
N PHE A 206 -7.75 6.22 1.98
CA PHE A 206 -7.10 5.77 0.75
C PHE A 206 -8.12 5.27 -0.28
N LEU A 207 -9.12 4.51 0.15
CA LEU A 207 -10.17 3.99 -0.75
C LEU A 207 -10.96 5.12 -1.40
N GLU A 208 -11.31 6.15 -0.64
CA GLU A 208 -12.02 7.33 -1.16
C GLU A 208 -11.17 8.07 -2.21
N CYS A 209 -9.84 8.05 -2.10
CA CYS A 209 -8.96 8.63 -3.12
C CYS A 209 -8.94 7.83 -4.43
N GLN A 210 -9.38 6.56 -4.40
CA GLN A 210 -9.44 5.69 -5.59
C GLN A 210 -10.83 5.69 -6.24
N GLU A 211 -11.87 6.15 -5.56
CA GLU A 211 -13.20 6.35 -6.14
C GLU A 211 -13.16 7.54 -7.12
N LYS A 212 -13.16 7.24 -8.43
CA LYS A 212 -13.25 8.21 -9.52
C LYS A 212 -14.37 7.84 -10.47
#